data_AF-A0AAD6SDY5-F1
#
_entry.id   AF-A0AAD6SDY5-F1
#
_cell.length_a   1.000
_cell.length_b   1.000
_cell.length_c   1.000
_cell.angle_alpha   90.00
_cell.angle_beta   90.00
_cell.angle_gamma   90.00
#
_symmetry.space_group_name_H-M   'P 1'
#
loop_
_entity.id
_entity.type
_entity.pdbx_description
1 polymer ?
#
loop_
_entity_poly.entity_id
_entity_poly.type
_entity_poly.pdbx_seq_one_letter_code
_entity_poly.pdbx_strand_id
1 'polypeptide(L)' 'VHSQVKLAAMNLFERDIMPLESILQIVGFSESTFWRTRKLWRETGWVAKPKTVTSGRRRPLHRDDLDYI' A
#
# COMPACT_ATOMS: atom_id res chain seq x y z
N VAL A 1 -1.42 -1.31 -10.93
CA VAL A 1 -2.77 -0.94 -11.42
C VAL A 1 -3.87 -1.00 -10.33
N HIS A 2 -3.58 -1.20 -9.03
CA HIS A 2 -4.62 -1.44 -8.01
C HIS A 2 -4.72 -0.40 -6.86
N SER A 3 -4.12 0.79 -6.95
CA SER A 3 -4.20 1.79 -5.86
C SER A 3 -5.54 2.52 -5.81
N GLN A 4 -6.08 2.90 -6.97
CA GLN A 4 -7.35 3.65 -7.03
C GLN A 4 -8.55 2.80 -6.62
N VAL A 5 -8.58 1.53 -7.04
CA VAL A 5 -9.67 0.61 -6.66
C VAL A 5 -9.67 0.37 -5.15
N LYS A 6 -8.50 0.21 -4.55
CA LYS A 6 -8.37 0.13 -3.08
C LYS A 6 -8.82 1.42 -2.40
N LEU A 7 -8.44 2.58 -2.94
CA LEU A 7 -8.85 3.87 -2.39
C LEU A 7 -10.38 4.05 -2.45
N ALA A 8 -11.00 3.65 -3.56
CA ALA A 8 -12.46 3.66 -3.71
C ALA A 8 -13.14 2.73 -2.69
N ALA A 9 -12.64 1.50 -2.53
CA ALA A 9 -13.15 0.55 -1.53
C ALA A 9 -13.04 1.10 -0.09
N MET A 10 -11.90 1.72 0.23
CA MET A 10 -11.67 2.35 1.53
C MET A 10 -12.63 3.53 1.78
N ASN A 11 -12.85 4.39 0.78
CA ASN A 11 -13.77 5.52 0.87
C ASN A 11 -15.24 5.07 0.99
N LEU A 12 -15.64 4.02 0.28
CA LEU A 12 -16.98 3.42 0.38
C LEU A 12 -17.25 2.92 1.80
N PHE A 13 -16.26 2.27 2.41
CA PHE A 13 -16.35 1.74 3.76
C PHE A 13 -16.35 2.81 4.85
N GLU A 14 -15.44 3.79 4.82
CA GLU A 14 -15.40 4.85 5.84
C GLU A 14 -16.62 5.79 5.78
N ARG A 15 -17.30 5.87 4.63
CA ARG A 15 -18.54 6.64 4.48
C ARG A 15 -19.81 5.83 4.75
N ASP A 16 -19.66 4.55 5.13
CA ASP A 16 -20.77 3.63 5.41
C ASP A 16 -21.81 3.56 4.27
N ILE A 17 -21.36 3.68 3.01
CA ILE A 17 -22.26 3.70 1.84
C ILE A 17 -22.79 2.29 1.55
N MET A 18 -22.01 1.26 1.88
CA MET A 18 -22.29 -0.12 1.52
C MET A 18 -21.64 -1.09 2.53
N PRO A 19 -22.27 -2.23 2.85
CA PRO A 19 -21.66 -3.26 3.70
C PRO A 19 -20.38 -3.82 3.08
N LEU A 20 -19.45 -4.22 3.96
CA LEU A 20 -18.12 -4.73 3.61
C LEU A 20 -18.19 -5.87 2.58
N GLU A 21 -19.12 -6.80 2.77
CA GLU A 21 -19.27 -7.98 1.90
C GLU A 21 -19.52 -7.61 0.44
N SER A 22 -20.43 -6.66 0.19
CA SER A 22 -20.73 -6.17 -1.16
C SER A 22 -19.55 -5.40 -1.76
N ILE A 23 -18.83 -4.61 -0.94
CA ILE A 23 -17.60 -3.94 -1.39
C ILE A 23 -16.58 -4.97 -1.85
N LEU A 24 -16.32 -6.02 -1.07
CA LEU A 24 -15.36 -7.07 -1.42
C LEU A 24 -15.77 -7.82 -2.69
N GLN A 25 -17.06 -8.10 -2.85
CA GLN A 25 -17.59 -8.78 -4.04
C GLN A 25 -17.40 -7.95 -5.32
N ILE A 26 -17.72 -6.65 -5.28
CA ILE A 26 -17.60 -5.75 -6.44
C ILE A 26 -16.13 -5.54 -6.82
N VAL A 27 -15.31 -5.36 -5.81
CA VAL A 27 -13.93 -4.92 -5.97
C VAL A 27 -12.98 -6.10 -6.22
N GLY A 28 -13.39 -7.32 -5.82
CA GLY A 28 -12.68 -8.56 -6.11
C GLY A 28 -11.43 -8.79 -5.24
N PHE A 29 -11.39 -8.23 -4.02
CA PHE A 29 -10.27 -8.44 -3.09
C PHE A 29 -10.68 -9.35 -1.94
N SER A 30 -9.72 -10.09 -1.38
CA SER A 30 -9.94 -10.80 -0.13
C SER A 30 -10.15 -9.84 1.04
N GLU A 31 -10.95 -10.27 2.00
CA GLU A 31 -11.15 -9.55 3.26
C GLU A 31 -9.82 -9.26 3.98
N SER A 32 -8.91 -10.24 3.99
CA SER A 32 -7.56 -10.07 4.54
C SER A 32 -6.76 -8.93 3.87
N THR A 33 -6.93 -8.75 2.56
CA THR A 33 -6.29 -7.65 1.81
C THR A 33 -6.92 -6.32 2.18
N PHE A 34 -8.24 -6.30 2.38
CA PHE A 34 -8.98 -5.12 2.82
C PHE A 34 -8.48 -4.64 4.18
N TRP A 35 -8.41 -5.51 5.19
CA TRP A 35 -7.95 -5.13 6.53
C TRP A 35 -6.49 -4.67 6.56
N ARG A 36 -5.59 -5.34 5.83
CA ARG A 36 -4.19 -4.91 5.68
C ARG A 36 -4.08 -3.53 5.05
N THR A 37 -4.90 -3.27 4.03
CA THR A 37 -4.94 -1.98 3.31
C THR A 37 -5.48 -0.88 4.21
N ARG A 38 -6.57 -1.14 4.96
CA ARG A 38 -7.14 -0.18 5.91
C ARG A 38 -6.16 0.17 7.03
N LYS A 39 -5.47 -0.84 7.59
CA LYS A 39 -4.42 -0.63 8.59
C LYS A 39 -3.33 0.30 8.04
N LEU A 40 -2.79 -0.02 6.87
CA LEU A 40 -1.77 0.82 6.22
C LEU A 40 -2.26 2.25 5.97
N TRP A 41 -3.51 2.41 5.52
CA TRP A 41 -4.09 3.70 5.23
C TRP A 41 -4.24 4.56 6.49
N ARG A 42 -4.69 3.97 7.60
CA ARG A 42 -4.78 4.66 8.90
C ARG A 42 -3.41 5.07 9.46
N GLU A 43 -2.39 4.24 9.23
CA GLU A 43 -1.04 4.48 9.75
C GLU A 43 -0.26 5.51 8.91
N THR A 44 -0.47 5.53 7.58
CA THR A 44 0.41 6.28 6.66
C THR A 44 -0.30 7.31 5.80
N GLY A 45 -1.63 7.29 5.73
CA GLY A 45 -2.40 8.05 4.75
C GLY A 45 -2.35 7.46 3.33
N TRP A 46 -1.58 6.39 3.11
CA TRP A 46 -1.43 5.75 1.81
C TRP A 46 -2.08 4.37 1.75
N VAL A 47 -2.80 4.11 0.66
CA VAL A 47 -3.50 2.83 0.42
C VAL A 47 -2.58 1.77 -0.19
N ALA A 48 -1.43 2.20 -0.72
CA ALA A 48 -0.37 1.33 -1.19
C ALA A 48 0.96 1.96 -0.81
N LYS A 49 1.95 1.12 -0.46
CA LYS A 49 3.31 1.61 -0.23
C LYS A 49 3.81 2.27 -1.53
N PRO A 50 4.39 3.49 -1.46
CA PRO A 50 5.06 4.06 -2.61
C PRO A 50 6.12 3.08 -3.08
N LYS A 51 6.24 2.91 -4.41
CA LYS A 51 7.32 2.11 -4.98
C LYS A 51 8.64 2.77 -4.58
N THR A 52 9.42 2.11 -3.75
CA THR A 52 10.77 2.58 -3.45
C THR A 52 11.63 2.31 -4.68
N VAL A 53 12.31 3.33 -5.19
CA VAL A 53 13.25 3.20 -6.33
C VAL A 53 14.40 2.26 -5.98
N THR A 54 14.72 2.14 -4.69
CA THR A 54 15.73 1.23 -4.17
C THR A 54 15.07 -0.08 -3.73
N SER A 55 15.39 -1.17 -4.42
CA SER A 55 15.10 -2.54 -3.99
C SER A 55 16.41 -3.16 -3.49
N GLY A 56 16.43 -3.63 -2.25
CA GLY A 56 17.58 -4.29 -1.64
C GLY A 56 18.03 -3.68 -0.32
N ARG A 57 18.77 -4.47 0.48
CA ARG A 57 19.43 -4.00 1.70
C ARG A 57 20.50 -2.99 1.29
N ARG A 58 20.37 -1.73 1.74
CA ARG A 58 21.43 -0.73 1.60
C ARG A 58 22.70 -1.30 2.23
N ARG A 59 23.70 -1.59 1.40
CA ARG A 59 25.04 -1.90 1.88
C ARG A 59 25.74 -0.56 2.12
N PRO A 60 26.46 -0.40 3.23
CA PRO A 60 27.31 0.78 3.38
C PRO A 60 28.29 0.80 2.21
N LEU A 61 28.32 1.91 1.47
CA LEU A 61 29.38 2.17 0.51
C LEU A 61 30.64 2.41 1.34
N HIS A 62 31.65 1.57 1.19
CA HIS A 62 32.92 1.78 1.87
C HIS A 62 33.57 3.01 1.22
N ARG A 63 33.98 3.99 2.04
CA ARG A 63 34.60 5.23 1.54
C ARG A 63 35.85 4.95 0.70
N ASP A 64 36.55 3.87 1.01
CA ASP A 64 37.77 3.46 0.34
C ASP A 64 37.55 3.10 -1.15
N ASP A 65 36.30 2.80 -1.58
CA ASP A 65 35.95 2.59 -2.99
C ASP A 65 35.75 3.92 -3.75
N LEU A 66 35.59 5.05 -3.06
CA LEU A 66 35.42 6.37 -3.67
C LEU A 66 36.75 7.07 -3.97
N ASP A 67 37.83 6.68 -3.30
CA ASP A 67 39.17 7.26 -3.43
C ASP A 67 39.99 6.65 -4.59
N TYR A 68 39.36 5.80 -5.43
CA TYR A 68 39.99 5.14 -6.58
C TYR A 68 39.85 5.90 -7.92
N ILE A 69 39.42 7.17 -7.93
CA ILE A 69 39.30 8.01 -9.14
C ILE A 69 40.41 9.05 -9.17
#